data_AF-A0A381X3W4-F1
#
_entry.id   AF-A0A381X3W4-F1
#
_cell.length_a   1.000
_cell.length_b   1.000
_cell.length_c   1.000
_cell.angle_alpha   90.00
_cell.angle_beta   90.00
_cell.angle_gamma   90.00
#
_symmetry.space_group_name_H-M   'P 1'
#
loop_
_entity.id
_entity.type
_entity.pdbx_description
1 polymer ?
#
loop_
_entity_poly.entity_id
_entity_poly.type
_entity_poly.pdbx_seq_one_letter_code
_entity_poly.pdbx_strand_id
1 'polypeptide(L)' 'VVQSRNFGRNQVLQPSAAYTPADEQEVLQILDRHRGQRVRAVGRLHSWSEAVTGDGVLLDLRRLNDVRLQSD' A
#
# COMPACT_ATOMS: atom_id res chain seq x y z
N VAL A 1 16.59 -1.61 3.69
CA VAL A 1 15.52 -1.57 2.66
C VAL A 1 14.53 -2.68 2.98
N VAL A 2 13.24 -2.35 3.15
CA VAL A 2 12.19 -3.36 3.35
C VAL A 2 11.89 -3.97 1.98
N GLN A 3 12.37 -5.19 1.73
CA GLN A 3 12.01 -5.94 0.53
C GLN A 3 10.86 -6.90 0.86
N SER A 4 9.83 -6.91 0.03
CA SER A 4 8.69 -7.83 0.14
C SER A 4 8.45 -8.54 -1.18
N ARG A 5 7.82 -9.72 -1.12
CA ARG A 5 7.43 -10.50 -2.30
C ARG A 5 5.93 -10.69 -2.33
N ASN A 6 5.37 -10.76 -3.53
CA ASN A 6 3.99 -11.18 -3.68
C ASN A 6 3.78 -12.63 -3.21
N PHE A 7 2.52 -13.04 -3.05
CA PHE A 7 2.15 -14.39 -2.61
C PHE A 7 2.79 -15.48 -3.49
N GLY A 8 2.78 -15.29 -4.81
CA GLY A 8 3.41 -16.20 -5.77
C GLY A 8 4.95 -16.17 -5.77
N ARG A 9 5.57 -15.30 -4.99
CA ARG A 9 7.03 -15.07 -4.87
C ARG A 9 7.75 -14.68 -6.15
N ASN A 10 7.01 -14.35 -7.20
CA ASN A 10 7.53 -14.02 -8.53
C ASN A 10 7.58 -12.50 -8.79
N GLN A 11 6.96 -11.69 -7.94
CA GLN A 11 7.09 -10.23 -7.97
C GLN A 11 7.81 -9.75 -6.71
N VAL A 12 8.74 -8.80 -6.88
CA VAL A 12 9.51 -8.19 -5.79
C VAL A 12 9.12 -6.73 -5.68
N LEU A 13 8.74 -6.31 -4.47
CA LEU A 13 8.43 -4.93 -4.13
C LEU A 13 9.66 -4.31 -3.46
N GLN A 14 10.11 -3.17 -4.00
CA GLN A 14 11.26 -2.42 -3.49
C GLN A 14 10.91 -0.94 -3.31
N PRO A 15 9.96 -0.61 -2.43
CA PRO A 15 9.57 0.78 -2.25
C PRO A 15 10.66 1.59 -1.55
N SER A 16 10.70 2.90 -1.84
CA SER A 16 11.56 3.86 -1.15
C SER A 16 11.08 4.13 0.28
N ALA A 17 9.78 4.02 0.54
CA ALA A 17 9.16 4.09 1.86
C ALA A 17 7.93 3.18 1.94
N ALA A 18 7.66 2.60 3.11
CA ALA A 18 6.50 1.75 3.34
C ALA A 18 5.78 2.15 4.63
N TYR A 19 4.45 2.21 4.56
CA TYR A 19 3.58 2.60 5.68
C TYR A 19 2.43 1.62 5.85
N THR A 20 1.93 1.50 7.08
CA THR A 20 0.70 0.77 7.41
C THR A 20 -0.26 1.70 8.14
N PRO A 21 -0.98 2.58 7.40
CA PRO A 21 -1.80 3.62 7.99
C PRO A 21 -2.91 3.05 8.87
N ALA A 22 -3.19 3.71 9.98
CA ALA A 22 -4.23 3.37 10.94
C ALA A 22 -5.63 3.72 10.44
N ASP A 23 -5.74 4.82 9.70
CA ASP A 23 -6.99 5.41 9.23
C ASP A 23 -6.78 6.19 7.92
N GLU A 24 -7.86 6.76 7.40
CA GLU A 24 -7.85 7.59 6.20
C GLU A 24 -7.03 8.87 6.37
N GLN A 25 -7.03 9.48 7.57
CA GLN A 25 -6.31 10.72 7.82
C GLN A 25 -4.80 10.51 7.69
N GLU A 26 -4.28 9.37 8.19
CA GLU A 26 -2.88 9.01 8.03
C GLU A 26 -2.52 8.76 6.56
N VAL A 27 -3.42 8.20 5.76
CA VAL A 27 -3.22 8.10 4.30
C VAL A 27 -3.01 9.49 3.68
N LEU A 28 -3.86 10.45 4.00
CA LEU A 28 -3.75 11.81 3.46
C LEU A 28 -2.44 12.49 3.86
N GLN A 29 -2.00 12.31 5.12
CA GLN A 29 -0.72 12.83 5.59
C GLN A 29 0.47 12.21 4.85
N ILE A 30 0.42 10.91 4.55
CA ILE A 30 1.47 10.24 3.76
C ILE A 30 1.47 10.75 2.31
N LEU A 31 0.30 10.95 1.71
CA LEU A 31 0.19 11.50 0.35
C LEU A 31 0.77 12.92 0.27
N ASP A 32 0.48 13.78 1.24
CA ASP A 32 1.02 15.14 1.30
C ASP A 32 2.54 15.14 1.48
N ARG A 33 3.06 14.33 2.42
CA ARG A 33 4.50 14.15 2.65
C ARG A 33 5.26 13.71 1.40
N HIS A 34 4.63 12.88 0.56
CA HIS A 34 5.24 12.29 -0.64
C HIS A 34 4.69 12.89 -1.93
N ARG A 35 4.25 14.16 -1.90
CA ARG A 35 3.72 14.86 -3.07
C ARG A 35 4.67 14.75 -4.27
N GLY A 36 4.12 14.35 -5.42
CA GLY A 36 4.87 14.16 -6.67
C GLY A 36 5.56 12.80 -6.82
N GLN A 37 5.59 11.96 -5.77
CA GLN A 37 6.09 10.59 -5.87
C GLN A 37 4.97 9.63 -6.30
N ARG A 38 5.35 8.50 -6.89
CA ARG A 38 4.41 7.41 -7.16
C ARG A 38 4.05 6.73 -5.84
N VAL A 39 2.75 6.56 -5.61
CA VAL A 39 2.22 5.83 -4.45
C VAL A 39 1.47 4.60 -4.94
N ARG A 40 1.67 3.46 -4.28
CA ARG A 40 1.00 2.19 -4.56
C ARG A 40 0.39 1.64 -3.28
N ALA A 41 -0.81 1.08 -3.40
CA ALA A 41 -1.48 0.39 -2.30
C ALA A 41 -1.38 -1.12 -2.47
N VAL A 42 -1.22 -1.84 -1.36
CA VAL A 42 -1.30 -3.29 -1.30
C VAL A 42 -2.26 -3.73 -0.20
N GLY A 43 -3.00 -4.79 -0.49
CA GLY A 43 -3.70 -5.59 0.51
C GLY A 43 -2.88 -6.84 0.84
N ARG A 44 -3.37 -8.01 0.44
CA ARG A 44 -2.77 -9.32 0.76
C ARG A 44 -1.73 -9.81 -0.27
N LEU A 45 -1.17 -8.92 -1.09
CA LEU A 45 -0.07 -9.22 -2.03
C LEU A 45 -0.38 -10.33 -3.08
N HIS A 46 -1.62 -10.42 -3.55
CA HIS A 46 -2.03 -11.37 -4.60
C HIS A 46 -1.90 -10.83 -6.03
N SER A 47 -1.32 -9.65 -6.25
CA SER A 47 -1.10 -9.18 -7.62
C SER A 47 0.02 -9.98 -8.29
N TRP A 48 -0.23 -10.45 -9.51
CA TRP A 48 0.80 -10.98 -10.42
C TRP A 48 1.28 -9.95 -11.44
N SER A 49 0.64 -8.77 -11.52
CA SER A 49 1.04 -7.69 -12.41
C SER A 49 2.14 -6.82 -11.80
N GLU A 50 2.89 -6.16 -12.66
CA GLU A 50 3.91 -5.15 -12.31
C GLU A 50 3.32 -3.86 -11.72
N ALA A 51 1.99 -3.77 -11.56
CA ALA A 51 1.33 -2.57 -11.03
C ALA A 51 1.86 -2.16 -9.64
N VAL A 52 2.34 -3.13 -8.85
CA VAL A 52 2.90 -2.92 -7.51
C VAL A 52 4.43 -2.90 -7.47
N THR A 53 5.10 -3.21 -8.59
CA THR A 53 6.56 -3.19 -8.69
C THR A 53 7.00 -1.77 -9.05
N GLY A 54 7.51 -1.06 -8.06
CA GLY A 54 8.02 0.30 -8.23
C GLY A 54 8.84 0.73 -7.02
N ASP A 55 9.65 1.76 -7.24
CA ASP A 55 10.54 2.40 -6.27
C ASP A 55 9.87 3.54 -5.48
N GLY A 56 8.57 3.73 -5.66
CA GLY A 56 7.76 4.72 -4.97
C GLY A 56 7.39 4.33 -3.52
N VAL A 57 6.36 4.99 -3.01
CA VAL A 57 5.82 4.75 -1.66
C VAL A 57 4.81 3.61 -1.68
N LEU A 58 4.90 2.71 -0.70
CA LEU A 58 3.96 1.60 -0.52
C LEU A 58 3.06 1.84 0.70
N LEU A 59 1.75 1.73 0.49
CA LEU A 59 0.75 1.71 1.55
C LEU A 59 0.23 0.28 1.73
N ASP A 60 0.46 -0.31 2.89
CA ASP A 60 -0.15 -1.56 3.31
C ASP A 60 -1.46 -1.28 4.03
N LEU A 61 -2.57 -1.58 3.37
CA LEU A 61 -3.91 -1.22 3.85
C LEU A 61 -4.50 -2.23 4.85
N ARG A 62 -3.70 -3.16 5.41
CA ARG A 62 -4.21 -4.24 6.30
C ARG A 62 -5.01 -3.76 7.52
N ARG A 63 -4.86 -2.49 7.93
CA ARG A 63 -5.56 -1.86 9.06
C ARG A 63 -6.82 -1.09 8.65
N LEU A 64 -7.01 -0.81 7.35
CA LEU A 64 -8.21 -0.16 6.82
C LEU A 64 -9.22 -1.23 6.41
N ASN A 65 -9.79 -1.90 7.41
CA ASN A 65 -10.62 -3.10 7.23
C ASN A 65 -11.92 -3.08 8.04
N ASP A 66 -12.36 -1.90 8.48
CA ASP A 66 -13.65 -1.70 9.14
C ASP A 66 -14.81 -1.85 8.14
N VAL A 67 -15.91 -2.47 8.58
CA VAL A 67 -17.11 -2.70 7.77
C VAL A 67 -18.31 -2.21 8.56
N ARG A 68 -19.08 -1.29 7.97
CA ARG A 68 -20.30 -0.72 8.56
C ARG A 68 -21.49 -1.05 7.71
N LEU A 69 -22.57 -1.50 8.35
CA LEU A 69 -23.87 -1.64 7.71
C LEU A 69 -24.55 -0.27 7.72
N GLN A 70 -25.08 0.14 6.58
CA GLN A 70 -25.94 1.32 6.48
C GLN A 70 -27.38 0.82 6.30
N SER A 71 -28.27 1.28 7.16
CA SER A 71 -29.72 1.05 6.99
C SER A 71 -30.27 2.00 5.93
N ASP A 72 -31.25 1.52 5.16
CA ASP A 72 -32.00 2.31 4.16
C ASP A 72 -32.80 3.45 4.78
#